data_AF-A0ABD3XUP4-F1
#
_entry.id   AF-A0ABD3XUP4-F1
#
_cell.length_a   1.000
_cell.length_b   1.000
_cell.length_c   1.000
_cell.angle_alpha   90.00
_cell.angle_beta   90.00
_cell.angle_gamma   90.00
#
_symmetry.space_group_name_H-M   'P 1'
#
loop_
_entity.id
_entity.type
_entity.pdbx_description
1 polymer ?
#
loop_
_entity_poly.entity_id
_entity_poly.type
_entity_poly.pdbx_seq_one_letter_code
_entity_poly.pdbx_strand_id
1 'polypeptide(L)' 'MKTHGIKAQGIIKDMLMESIKDIKDGNIDVILDSPEAIMKKEWLQIVHQEPLWSQLCLLVFDEAHCISQW' A
#
# COMPACT_ATOMS: atom_id res chain seq x y z
N MET A 1 -0.34 11.20 -7.11
CA MET A 1 -1.17 12.39 -7.45
C MET A 1 -1.37 13.17 -6.16
N LYS A 2 -1.15 14.49 -6.12
CA LYS A 2 -1.39 15.30 -4.91
C LYS A 2 -2.71 16.03 -5.06
N THR A 3 -3.75 15.56 -4.38
CA THR A 3 -5.04 16.26 -4.27
C THR A 3 -5.19 16.69 -2.81
N HIS A 4 -5.47 17.98 -2.59
CA HIS A 4 -5.75 18.53 -1.25
C HIS A 4 -4.64 18.32 -0.20
N GLY A 5 -3.38 18.20 -0.63
CA GLY A 5 -2.23 18.01 0.27
C GLY A 5 -1.97 16.56 0.68
N ILE A 6 -2.84 15.61 0.30
CA ILE A 6 -2.66 14.18 0.56
C ILE A 6 -1.74 13.58 -0.50
N LYS A 7 -0.71 12.86 -0.06
CA LYS A 7 0.25 12.15 -0.90
C LYS A 7 -0.21 10.71 -1.09
N ALA A 8 -0.99 10.48 -2.13
CA ALA A 8 -1.46 9.14 -2.49
C ALA A 8 -0.65 8.55 -3.65
N GLN A 9 -0.30 7.27 -3.52
CA GLN A 9 0.48 6.52 -4.50
C GLN A 9 -0.12 5.14 -4.75
N GLY A 10 -0.36 4.84 -6.02
CA GLY A 10 -0.62 3.48 -6.49
C GLY A 10 0.69 2.74 -6.68
N ILE A 11 0.77 1.49 -6.25
CA ILE A 11 1.99 0.71 -6.36
C ILE A 11 2.01 -0.03 -7.70
N ILE A 12 3.02 0.30 -8.50
CA ILE A 12 3.33 -0.40 -9.75
C ILE A 12 4.45 -1.39 -9.45
N LYS A 13 4.27 -2.64 -9.87
CA LYS A 13 5.17 -3.78 -9.58
C LYS A 13 6.65 -3.45 -9.79
N ASP A 14 6.98 -2.72 -10.86
CA ASP A 14 8.36 -2.41 -11.24
C ASP A 14 8.99 -1.27 -10.42
N MET A 15 8.18 -0.52 -9.67
CA MET A 15 8.62 0.61 -8.83
C MET A 15 8.45 0.32 -7.33
N LEU A 16 8.31 -0.95 -6.96
CA LEU A 16 8.07 -1.36 -5.58
C LEU A 16 9.14 -0.82 -4.63
N MET A 17 10.41 -1.01 -4.99
CA MET A 17 11.55 -0.61 -4.15
C MET A 17 11.66 0.91 -3.95
N GLU A 18 11.38 1.68 -4.99
CA GLU A 18 11.36 3.14 -4.91
C GLU A 18 10.18 3.62 -4.05
N SER A 19 9.01 3.01 -4.24
CA SER A 19 7.81 3.30 -3.45
C SER A 19 8.02 2.99 -1.96
N ILE A 20 8.71 1.90 -1.61
CA ILE A 20 9.03 1.57 -0.20
C ILE A 20 9.84 2.67 0.47
N LYS A 21 10.82 3.23 -0.23
CA LYS A 21 11.65 4.29 0.32
C LYS A 21 10.79 5.50 0.67
N ASP A 22 9.93 5.90 -0.26
CA ASP A 22 9.01 7.03 -0.05
C ASP A 22 8.01 6.75 1.08
N ILE A 23 7.55 5.50 1.26
CA ILE A 23 6.72 5.11 2.40
C ILE A 23 7.50 5.27 3.70
N LYS A 24 8.71 4.70 3.79
CA LYS A 24 9.56 4.74 5.00
C LYS A 24 9.94 6.17 5.40
N ASP A 25 10.14 7.05 4.41
CA ASP A 25 10.47 8.45 4.63
C ASP A 25 9.24 9.32 4.99
N GLY A 26 8.04 8.73 5.10
CA GLY A 26 6.80 9.46 5.42
C GLY A 26 6.33 10.38 4.28
N ASN A 27 6.73 10.07 3.04
CA ASN A 27 6.34 10.83 1.86
C ASN A 27 5.06 10.32 1.21
N ILE A 28 4.42 9.30 1.78
CA ILE A 28 3.16 8.73 1.30
C ILE A 28 2.21 8.60 2.49
N ASP A 29 1.02 9.16 2.33
CA ASP A 29 -0.05 9.08 3.33
C ASP A 29 -1.02 7.93 3.01
N VAL A 30 -1.20 7.60 1.73
CA VAL A 30 -2.13 6.58 1.26
C VAL A 30 -1.49 5.71 0.19
N ILE A 31 -1.54 4.39 0.42
CA ILE A 31 -1.09 3.38 -0.53
C ILE A 31 -2.32 2.72 -1.14
N LEU A 32 -2.38 2.69 -2.48
CA LEU A 32 -3.41 2.00 -3.24
C LEU A 32 -2.79 0.80 -3.95
N ASP A 33 -3.40 -0.37 -3.82
CA ASP A 33 -2.92 -1.56 -4.50
C ASP A 33 -4.05 -2.57 -4.75
N SER A 34 -3.84 -3.51 -5.68
CA SER A 34 -4.80 -4.55 -6.02
C SER A 34 -4.65 -5.80 -5.14
N PRO A 35 -5.70 -6.63 -5.00
CA PRO A 35 -5.60 -7.91 -4.29
C PRO A 35 -4.46 -8.81 -4.79
N GLU A 36 -4.24 -8.88 -6.10
CA GLU A 36 -3.19 -9.71 -6.70
C GLU A 36 -1.78 -9.21 -6.40
N ALA A 37 -1.62 -7.90 -6.21
CA ALA A 37 -0.34 -7.30 -5.92
C ALA A 37 0.03 -7.45 -4.43
N ILE A 38 -0.93 -7.25 -3.52
CA ILE A 38 -0.67 -7.38 -2.08
C ILE A 38 -0.39 -8.83 -1.63
N MET A 39 -0.84 -9.81 -2.40
CA MET A 39 -0.62 -11.23 -2.13
C MET A 39 0.81 -11.71 -2.50
N LYS A 40 1.62 -10.85 -3.12
CA LYS A 40 3.00 -11.19 -3.49
C LYS A 40 3.89 -11.24 -2.25
N LYS A 41 4.85 -12.17 -2.25
CA LYS A 41 5.76 -12.41 -1.11
C LYS A 41 6.57 -11.16 -0.78
N GLU A 42 6.98 -10.42 -1.79
CA GLU A 42 7.75 -9.19 -1.69
C GLU A 42 6.96 -8.13 -0.90
N TRP A 43 5.67 -7.98 -1.19
CA TRP A 43 4.80 -7.05 -0.48
C TRP A 43 4.61 -7.44 0.98
N LEU A 44 4.34 -8.71 1.25
CA LEU A 44 4.22 -9.22 2.62
C LEU A 44 5.49 -8.99 3.43
N GLN A 45 6.66 -9.23 2.83
CA GLN A 45 7.95 -8.96 3.47
C GLN A 45 8.14 -7.47 3.80
N ILE A 46 7.63 -6.57 2.97
CA ILE A 46 7.70 -5.12 3.19
C ILE A 46 6.77 -4.69 4.32
N VAL A 47 5.52 -5.14 4.30
CA VAL A 47 4.52 -4.80 5.33
C VAL A 47 4.94 -5.30 6.70
N HIS A 48 5.59 -6.47 6.77
CA HIS A 48 6.09 -7.02 8.03
C HIS A 48 7.45 -6.45 8.48
N GLN A 49 8.08 -5.55 7.71
CA GLN A 49 9.28 -4.84 8.16
C GLN A 49 8.89 -3.62 9.00
N GLU A 50 9.54 -3.47 10.16
CA GLU A 50 9.60 -2.17 10.82
C GLU A 50 10.33 -1.15 9.90
N PRO A 51 9.85 0.10 9.79
CA PRO A 51 8.79 0.77 10.56
C PRO A 51 7.39 0.76 9.92
N LEU A 52 7.20 0.05 8.81
CA LEU A 52 6.00 0.21 7.99
C LEU A 52 4.75 -0.30 8.71
N TRP A 53 4.90 -1.43 9.43
CA TRP A 53 3.84 -1.99 10.25
C TRP A 53 3.39 -1.06 11.38
N SER A 54 4.33 -0.39 12.06
CA SER A 54 4.04 0.51 13.17
C SER A 54 3.45 1.85 12.73
N GLN A 55 3.59 2.22 11.45
CA GLN A 55 3.02 3.43 10.85
C GLN A 55 1.62 3.21 10.26
N LEU A 56 1.21 1.95 10.03
CA LEU A 56 -0.07 1.63 9.42
C LEU A 56 -1.22 1.80 10.42
N CYS A 57 -2.13 2.74 10.14
CA CYS A 57 -3.24 3.09 11.03
C CYS A 57 -4.61 2.62 10.55
N LEU A 58 -4.77 2.35 9.25
CA LEU A 58 -6.05 2.03 8.63
C LEU A 58 -5.85 1.14 7.39
N LEU A 59 -6.71 0.13 7.24
CA LEU A 59 -6.88 -0.64 6.01
C LEU A 59 -8.27 -0.36 5.43
N VAL A 60 -8.31 -0.06 4.14
CA VAL A 60 -9.56 0.18 3.40
C VAL A 60 -9.60 -0.79 2.23
N PHE A 61 -10.71 -1.50 2.10
CA PHE A 61 -10.96 -2.41 0.99
C PHE A 61 -12.05 -1.82 0.12
N ASP A 62 -11.68 -1.45 -1.10
CA ASP A 62 -12.66 -1.09 -2.12
C ASP A 62 -13.32 -2.36 -2.65
N GLU A 63 -14.57 -2.23 -3.11
CA GLU A 63 -15.37 -3.34 -3.64
C GLU A 63 -15.38 -4.60 -2.76
N ALA A 64 -15.52 -4.42 -1.44
CA ALA A 64 -15.51 -5.51 -0.47
C ALA A 64 -16.57 -6.59 -0.72
N HIS A 65 -17.60 -6.27 -1.52
CA HIS A 65 -18.61 -7.23 -1.95
C HIS A 65 -18.02 -8.38 -2.79
N CYS A 66 -16.89 -8.16 -3.49
CA CYS A 66 -16.17 -9.17 -4.28
C CYS A 66 -15.58 -10.32 -3.44
N ILE A 67 -15.52 -10.18 -2.11
CA ILE A 67 -15.01 -11.24 -1.22
C ILE A 67 -16.04 -12.38 -1.11
N SER A 68 -17.32 -12.10 -1.35
CA SER A 68 -18.39 -13.09 -1.28
C SER A 68 -18.56 -13.84 -2.61
N GLN A 69 -18.93 -15.12 -2.52
CA GLN A 69 -19.36 -15.93 -3.68
C GLN A 69 -20.89 -15.86 -3.92
N TRP A 70 -21.62 -15.14 -3.06
CA TRP A 70 -23.07 -15.03 -3.10
C TRP A 70 -23.57 -14.28 -4.35
#